data_AF-A0A1I2P7B2-F1
#
_entry.id   AF-A0A1I2P7B2-F1
#
_cell.length_a   1.000
_cell.length_b   1.000
_cell.length_c   1.000
_cell.angle_alpha   90.00
_cell.angle_beta   90.00
_cell.angle_gamma   90.00
#
_symmetry.space_group_name_H-M   'P 1'
#
loop_
_entity.id
_entity.type
_entity.pdbx_description
1 polymer ?
#
loop_
_entity_poly.entity_id
_entity_poly.type
_entity_poly.pdbx_seq_one_letter_code
_entity_poly.pdbx_strand_id
1 'polypeptide(L)'
;MENVQIILNEKFLQAEVQKLIRAEMVWWHMDDLRAKTGKSQNWLKDNILYQPRFRKELETFTHFPESQGDKWCFIADKMEQFLKLHFRDIFVQEECKVRRLG
;
A
#
# COMPACT_ATOMS: atom_id res chain seq x y z
N MET A 1 4.73 29.77 -33.23
CA MET A 1 4.59 28.84 -32.09
C MET A 1 4.08 27.53 -32.68
N GLU A 2 4.95 26.54 -32.84
CA GLU A 2 4.57 25.24 -33.41
C GLU A 2 3.83 24.42 -32.36
N ASN A 3 2.58 24.08 -32.66
CA ASN A 3 1.80 23.14 -31.87
C ASN A 3 2.32 21.73 -32.15
N VAL A 4 3.13 21.20 -31.23
CA VAL A 4 3.53 19.79 -31.25
C VAL A 4 2.34 18.95 -30.77
N GLN A 5 1.64 18.29 -31.69
CA GLN A 5 0.70 17.23 -31.35
C GLN A 5 1.49 15.96 -31.05
N ILE A 6 1.51 15.56 -29.77
CA ILE A 6 2.00 14.24 -29.38
C ILE A 6 0.96 13.23 -29.86
N ILE A 7 1.25 12.58 -30.99
CA ILE A 7 0.49 11.42 -31.45
C ILE A 7 0.84 10.29 -30.47
N LEU A 8 -0.01 10.07 -29.46
CA LEU A 8 0.06 8.87 -28.64
C LEU A 8 -0.25 7.69 -29.56
N ASN A 9 0.80 7.02 -30.01
CA ASN A 9 0.70 5.82 -30.83
C ASN A 9 -0.06 4.75 -30.02
N GLU A 10 -1.28 4.45 -30.45
CA GLU A 10 -2.19 3.50 -29.79
C GLU A 10 -1.49 2.15 -29.53
N LYS A 11 -0.60 1.71 -30.42
CA LYS A 11 0.16 0.47 -30.26
C LYS A 11 1.17 0.53 -29.12
N PHE A 12 1.78 1.70 -28.89
CA PHE A 12 2.69 1.91 -27.76
C PHE A 12 1.91 1.88 -26.44
N LEU A 13 0.75 2.53 -26.40
CA LEU A 13 -0.12 2.53 -25.23
C LEU A 13 -0.60 1.11 -24.90
N GLN A 14 -1.02 0.35 -25.92
CA GLN A 14 -1.44 -1.05 -25.74
C GLN A 14 -0.29 -1.92 -25.22
N ALA A 15 0.93 -1.76 -25.72
CA ALA A 15 2.08 -2.54 -25.27
C ALA A 15 2.45 -2.24 -23.80
N GLU A 16 2.43 -0.97 -23.40
CA GLU A 16 2.73 -0.59 -22.02
C GLU A 16 1.61 -1.02 -21.06
N VAL A 17 0.35 -0.88 -21.46
CA VAL A 17 -0.80 -1.41 -20.72
C VAL A 17 -0.70 -2.93 -20.57
N GLN A 18 -0.33 -3.66 -21.63
CA GLN A 18 -0.15 -5.11 -21.58
C GLN A 18 0.99 -5.51 -20.65
N LYS A 19 2.06 -4.71 -20.58
CA LYS A 19 3.20 -4.92 -19.67
C LYS A 19 2.81 -4.70 -18.22
N LEU A 20 1.99 -3.67 -17.95
CA LEU A 20 1.40 -3.43 -16.62
C LEU A 20 0.43 -4.54 -16.21
N ILE A 21 -0.37 -5.07 -17.15
CA ILE A 21 -1.28 -6.21 -16.90
C ILE A 21 -0.52 -7.51 -16.66
N ARG A 22 0.64 -7.69 -17.30
CA ARG A 22 1.50 -8.87 -17.15
C ARG A 22 2.37 -8.85 -15.90
N ALA A 23 2.41 -7.75 -15.15
CA ALA A 23 3.06 -7.76 -13.85
C ALA A 23 2.37 -8.82 -12.99
N GLU A 24 3.13 -9.85 -12.61
CA GLU A 24 2.60 -10.95 -11.80
C GLU A 24 2.08 -10.37 -10.48
N MET A 25 0.94 -10.88 -10.02
CA MET A 25 0.37 -10.45 -8.75
C MET A 25 1.33 -10.87 -7.62
N VAL A 26 2.09 -9.92 -7.08
CA VAL A 26 3.03 -10.17 -5.98
C VAL A 26 2.27 -10.12 -4.66
N TRP A 27 2.49 -11.16 -3.85
CA TRP A 27 1.91 -11.28 -2.53
C TRP A 27 2.96 -10.84 -1.51
N TRP A 28 2.54 -10.03 -0.55
CA TRP A 28 3.34 -9.70 0.62
C TRP A 28 2.81 -10.47 1.83
N HIS A 29 3.74 -10.86 2.69
CA HIS A 29 3.45 -11.29 4.03
C HIS A 29 3.75 -10.18 5.04
N MET A 30 3.50 -10.45 6.32
CA MET A 30 3.79 -9.49 7.38
C MET A 30 5.26 -9.08 7.43
N ASP A 31 6.17 -9.99 7.09
CA ASP A 31 7.61 -9.74 7.09
C ASP A 31 8.01 -8.73 6.00
N ASP A 32 7.41 -8.84 4.81
CA ASP A 32 7.61 -7.87 3.72
C ASP A 32 7.08 -6.50 4.11
N LEU A 33 5.89 -6.45 4.72
CA LEU A 33 5.30 -5.20 5.20
C LEU A 33 6.19 -4.53 6.26
N ARG A 34 6.79 -5.30 7.17
CA ARG A 34 7.79 -4.79 8.13
C ARG A 34 9.02 -4.25 7.41
N ALA A 35 9.56 -4.98 6.44
CA ALA A 35 10.75 -4.56 5.70
C ALA A 35 10.50 -3.26 4.91
N LYS A 36 9.30 -3.09 4.34
CA LYS A 36 8.93 -1.90 3.56
C LYS A 36 8.66 -0.66 4.42
N THR A 37 8.10 -0.84 5.61
CA THR A 37 7.72 0.26 6.51
C THR A 37 8.77 0.58 7.57
N GLY A 38 9.68 -0.36 7.86
CA GLY A 38 10.62 -0.26 8.98
C GLY A 38 9.96 -0.32 10.36
N LYS A 39 8.69 -0.73 10.44
CA LYS A 39 7.91 -0.76 11.69
C LYS A 39 7.73 -2.18 12.22
N SER A 40 7.59 -2.29 13.54
CA SER A 40 7.33 -3.59 14.19
C SER A 40 5.93 -4.10 13.84
N GLN A 41 5.74 -5.42 13.90
CA GLN A 41 4.44 -6.04 13.63
C GLN A 41 3.34 -5.49 14.54
N ASN A 42 3.64 -5.28 15.83
CA ASN A 42 2.68 -4.72 16.78
C ASN A 42 2.28 -3.30 16.39
N TRP A 43 3.26 -2.46 16.03
CA TRP A 43 2.97 -1.10 15.57
C TRP A 43 2.09 -1.09 14.31
N LEU A 44 2.38 -1.96 13.34
CA LEU A 44 1.59 -2.09 12.11
C LEU A 44 0.15 -2.52 12.40
N LYS A 45 -0.03 -3.47 13.32
CA LYS A 45 -1.37 -3.88 13.78
C LYS A 45 -2.12 -2.70 14.39
N ASP A 46 -1.50 -2.01 15.33
CA ASP A 46 -2.18 -0.98 16.11
C ASP A 46 -2.44 0.30 15.31
N ASN A 47 -1.56 0.66 14.37
CA ASN A 47 -1.63 1.96 13.67
C ASN A 47 -2.12 1.87 12.22
N ILE A 48 -2.17 0.66 11.65
CA ILE A 48 -2.61 0.45 10.27
C ILE A 48 -3.71 -0.61 10.21
N LEU A 49 -3.41 -1.85 10.60
CA LEU A 49 -4.27 -3.00 10.26
C LEU A 49 -5.54 -3.09 11.09
N TYR A 50 -5.51 -2.70 12.36
CA TYR A 50 -6.67 -2.70 13.25
C TYR A 50 -7.31 -1.32 13.41
N GLN A 51 -6.82 -0.32 12.69
CA GLN A 51 -7.44 1.00 12.68
C GLN A 51 -8.79 0.94 11.95
N PRO A 52 -9.93 1.24 12.62
CA PRO A 52 -11.26 1.15 12.00
C PRO A 52 -11.41 2.02 10.74
N ARG A 53 -10.68 3.15 10.68
CA ARG A 53 -10.64 4.06 9.53
C ARG A 53 -10.08 3.42 8.27
N PHE A 54 -9.14 2.47 8.40
CA PHE A 54 -8.48 1.81 7.27
C PHE A 54 -9.04 0.43 6.98
N ARG A 55 -9.74 -0.17 7.94
CA ARG A 55 -10.22 -1.55 7.87
C ARG A 55 -10.98 -1.87 6.58
N LYS A 56 -11.97 -1.04 6.21
CA LYS A 56 -12.79 -1.26 5.00
C LYS A 56 -11.97 -1.26 3.71
N GLU A 57 -10.96 -0.40 3.63
CA GLU A 57 -10.09 -0.31 2.47
C GLU A 57 -9.15 -1.52 2.41
N LEU A 58 -8.52 -1.86 3.55
CA LEU A 58 -7.61 -3.00 3.67
C LEU A 58 -8.30 -4.34 3.38
N GLU A 59 -9.55 -4.55 3.82
CA GLU A 59 -10.34 -5.77 3.56
C GLU A 59 -10.48 -6.11 2.07
N THR A 60 -10.33 -5.13 1.17
CA THR A 60 -10.44 -5.36 -0.28
C THR A 60 -9.21 -6.08 -0.86
N PHE A 61 -8.05 -5.98 -0.20
CA PHE A 61 -6.77 -6.49 -0.73
C PHE A 61 -5.87 -7.17 0.32
N THR A 62 -6.41 -7.40 1.52
CA THR A 62 -5.72 -8.01 2.66
C THR A 62 -6.49 -9.23 3.13
N HIS A 63 -5.80 -10.36 3.25
CA HIS A 63 -6.28 -11.52 3.99
C HIS A 63 -5.92 -11.38 5.46
N PHE A 64 -6.94 -11.30 6.31
CA PHE A 64 -6.78 -11.26 7.76
C PHE A 64 -6.79 -12.70 8.31
N PRO A 65 -5.81 -13.08 9.14
CA PRO A 65 -5.80 -14.43 9.69
C PRO A 65 -6.95 -14.64 10.68
N GLU A 66 -7.80 -15.63 10.42
CA GLU A 66 -8.99 -15.92 11.26
C GLU A 66 -8.77 -17.08 12.22
N SER A 67 -7.79 -17.95 11.94
CA SER A 67 -7.55 -19.17 12.71
C SER A 67 -6.07 -19.40 13.00
N GLN A 68 -5.80 -20.31 13.94
CA GLN A 68 -4.44 -20.66 14.33
C GLN A 68 -3.73 -21.38 13.17
N GLY A 69 -2.74 -20.73 12.57
CA GLY A 69 -2.00 -21.22 11.40
C GLY A 69 -2.24 -20.41 10.13
N ASP A 70 -3.26 -19.55 10.14
CA ASP A 70 -3.51 -18.63 9.04
C ASP A 70 -2.51 -17.46 9.05
N LYS A 71 -2.07 -17.04 7.87
CA LYS A 71 -1.01 -16.03 7.71
C LYS A 71 -1.56 -14.78 7.06
N TRP A 72 -0.99 -13.65 7.43
CA TRP A 72 -1.24 -12.39 6.74
C TRP A 72 -0.77 -12.48 5.29
N CYS A 73 -1.65 -12.10 4.37
CA CYS A 73 -1.35 -11.92 2.96
C CYS A 73 -1.91 -10.59 2.48
N PHE A 74 -1.11 -9.87 1.69
CA PHE A 74 -1.48 -8.59 1.10
C PHE A 74 -1.18 -8.63 -0.39
N ILE A 75 -2.02 -8.00 -1.21
CA ILE A 75 -1.64 -7.69 -2.60
C ILE A 75 -0.64 -6.54 -2.55
N ALA A 76 0.61 -6.80 -2.95
CA ALA A 76 1.75 -5.88 -2.81
C ALA A 76 1.45 -4.49 -3.36
N ASP A 77 1.01 -4.42 -4.62
CA ASP A 77 0.77 -3.17 -5.32
C ASP A 77 -0.31 -2.33 -4.64
N LYS A 78 -1.37 -2.98 -4.16
CA LYS A 78 -2.48 -2.31 -3.45
C LYS A 78 -2.03 -1.82 -2.10
N MET A 79 -1.26 -2.62 -1.37
CA MET A 79 -0.71 -2.21 -0.08
C MET A 79 0.28 -1.06 -0.23
N GLU A 80 1.12 -1.07 -1.28
CA GLU A 80 2.04 0.04 -1.57
C GLU A 80 1.28 1.33 -1.92
N GLN A 81 0.25 1.25 -2.75
CA GLN A 81 -0.62 2.39 -3.07
C GLN A 81 -1.29 2.96 -1.82
N PHE A 82 -1.83 2.08 -0.97
CA PHE A 82 -2.44 2.44 0.32
C PHE A 82 -1.45 3.19 1.22
N LEU A 83 -0.23 2.66 1.39
CA LEU A 83 0.80 3.28 2.21
C LEU A 83 1.23 4.65 1.69
N LYS A 84 1.28 4.84 0.36
CA LYS A 84 1.58 6.14 -0.26
C LYS A 84 0.45 7.13 -0.04
N LEU A 85 -0.81 6.70 -0.20
CA LEU A 85 -1.99 7.55 -0.05
C LEU A 85 -2.13 8.07 1.39
N HIS A 86 -2.00 7.17 2.37
CA HIS A 86 -2.19 7.47 3.79
C HIS A 86 -0.88 7.79 4.51
N PHE A 87 0.22 8.05 3.78
CA PHE A 87 1.54 8.27 4.35
C PHE A 87 1.53 9.34 5.46
N ARG A 88 0.83 10.45 5.22
CA ARG A 88 0.70 11.53 6.21
C ARG A 88 -0.04 11.08 7.46
N ASP A 89 -1.15 10.37 7.31
CA ASP A 89 -1.98 9.93 8.45
C ASP A 89 -1.30 8.85 9.28
N ILE A 90 -0.45 8.04 8.64
CA ILE A 90 0.30 6.95 9.26
C ILE A 90 1.58 7.47 9.94
N PHE A 91 2.32 8.37 9.30
CA PHE A 91 3.67 8.76 9.75
C PHE A 91 3.77 10.17 10.34
N VAL A 92 2.88 11.12 10.01
CA VAL A 92 2.96 12.51 10.50
C VAL A 92 2.17 12.71 11.79
N GLN A 93 1.16 11.89 12.09
CA GLN A 93 0.44 11.96 13.38
C GLN A 93 1.32 11.64 14.60
N GLU A 94 2.44 10.95 14.40
CA GLU A 94 3.40 10.60 15.47
C GLU A 94 4.19 11.82 15.96
N GLU A 95 4.49 12.80 15.10
CA GLU A 95 5.18 14.04 15.51
C GLU A 95 4.31 14.92 16.41
N CYS A 96 2.99 14.81 16.31
CA CYS A 96 2.05 15.62 17.09
C CYS A 96 1.88 15.10 18.54
N LYS A 97 2.13 13.81 18.78
CA LYS A 97 2.12 13.24 20.15
C LYS A 97 3.37 13.65 20.95
N VAL A 98 4.52 13.77 20.29
CA VAL A 98 5.78 14.14 20.94
C VAL A 98 5.80 15.62 21.33
N ARG A 99 5.15 16.50 20.58
CA ARG A 99 5.15 17.96 20.82
C ARG A 99 4.15 18.45 21.87
N ARG A 100 3.30 17.59 22.46
CA ARG A 100 2.33 17.96 23.51
C ARG A 100 2.77 17.59 24.93
N LEU A 101 3.99 17.09 25.09
CA LEU A 101 4.61 16.77 26.38
C LEU A 101 5.80 17.70 26.72
N GLY A 102 5.86 18.87 26.08
CA GLY A 102 6.84 19.93 26.37
C GLY A 102 6.15 21.17 26.88
#